data_AF-A0A4V2DW16-F1
#
_entry.id   AF-A0A4V2DW16-F1
#
_cell.length_a   1.000
_cell.length_b   1.000
_cell.length_c   1.000
_cell.angle_alpha   90.00
_cell.angle_beta   90.00
_cell.angle_gamma   90.00
#
_symmetry.space_group_name_H-M   'P 1'
#
loop_
_entity.id
_entity.type
_entity.pdbx_description
1 polymer ?
#
loop_
_entity_poly.entity_id
_entity_poly.type
_entity_poly.pdbx_seq_one_letter_code
_entity_poly.pdbx_strand_id
1 'polypeptide(L)' 'AGAAAQHSQTLYNIFASIPGVKVVVRSNPYDAKGWLLAAIEDDNLVVFSEDKTLLRMKGEVPEEDYTGEIGKERV' A
#
# COMPACT_ATOMS: atom_id res chain seq x y z
N ALA A 1 0.19 19.34 4.36
CA ALA A 1 1.38 19.02 5.19
C ALA A 1 2.62 19.44 4.41
N GLY A 2 3.29 20.53 4.82
CA GLY A 2 4.57 20.89 4.25
C GLY A 2 5.63 20.02 4.88
N ALA A 3 6.21 19.11 4.12
CA ALA A 3 7.44 18.45 4.51
C ALA A 3 8.38 18.66 3.33
N ALA A 4 9.59 19.15 3.62
CA ALA A 4 10.55 19.70 2.67
C ALA A 4 10.76 18.84 1.41
N ALA A 5 11.56 19.31 0.47
CA ALA A 5 11.72 18.72 -0.87
C ALA A 5 11.82 17.17 -0.94
N GLN A 6 12.30 16.52 0.12
CA GLN A 6 12.47 15.07 0.22
C GLN A 6 11.37 14.26 0.94
N HIS A 7 10.21 14.86 1.27
CA HIS A 7 9.15 14.19 2.07
C HIS A 7 7.76 14.17 1.42
N SER A 8 7.66 14.47 0.12
CA SER A 8 6.39 14.59 -0.61
C SER A 8 6.45 13.96 -2.00
N GLN A 9 7.48 13.17 -2.28
CA GLN A 9 7.64 12.50 -3.56
C GLN A 9 6.70 11.30 -3.67
N THR A 10 6.30 11.03 -4.90
CA THR A 10 5.55 9.83 -5.27
C THR A 10 6.47 8.99 -6.14
N LEU A 11 7.10 7.97 -5.53
CA LEU A 11 8.16 7.18 -6.18
C LEU A 11 7.72 5.77 -6.58
N TYR A 12 6.46 5.39 -6.32
CA TYR A 12 5.95 4.04 -6.61
C TYR A 12 6.02 3.70 -8.11
N ASN A 13 5.98 4.70 -8.99
CA ASN A 13 6.09 4.52 -10.44
C ASN A 13 7.47 4.01 -10.89
N ILE A 14 8.54 4.37 -10.16
CA ILE A 14 9.90 3.89 -10.44
C ILE A 14 9.98 2.39 -10.16
N PHE A 15 9.33 1.93 -9.09
CA PHE A 15 9.30 0.51 -8.76
C PHE A 15 8.37 -0.28 -9.68
N ALA A 16 7.27 0.34 -10.12
CA ALA A 16 6.29 -0.31 -11.00
C ALA A 16 6.82 -0.58 -12.41
N SER A 17 7.90 0.09 -12.82
CA SER A 17 8.56 -0.18 -14.10
C SER A 17 9.59 -1.31 -14.04
N ILE A 18 9.87 -1.87 -12.86
CA ILE A 18 10.82 -2.98 -12.66
C ILE A 18 10.04 -4.30 -12.83
N PRO A 19 10.35 -5.13 -13.84
CA PRO A 19 9.69 -6.42 -14.01
C PRO A 19 9.89 -7.33 -12.80
N GLY A 20 8.83 -8.03 -12.39
CA GLY A 20 8.85 -8.93 -11.24
C GLY A 20 8.66 -8.25 -9.87
N VAL A 21 8.60 -6.91 -9.82
CA VAL A 21 8.24 -6.18 -8.61
C VAL A 21 6.75 -5.89 -8.62
N LYS A 22 6.06 -6.26 -7.53
CA LYS A 22 4.67 -5.84 -7.30
C LYS A 22 4.68 -4.52 -6.54
N VAL A 23 3.80 -3.61 -6.90
CA VAL A 23 3.69 -2.29 -6.25
C VAL A 23 2.26 -2.08 -5.79
N VAL A 24 2.09 -1.81 -4.51
CA VAL A 24 0.78 -1.57 -3.89
C VAL A 24 0.74 -0.16 -3.32
N VAL A 25 -0.36 0.55 -3.57
CA VAL A 25 -0.62 1.87 -3.00
C VAL A 25 -1.96 1.81 -2.27
N ARG A 26 -1.95 1.95 -0.94
CA ARG A 26 -3.20 1.93 -0.15
C ARG A 26 -4.11 3.13 -0.52
N SER A 27 -5.41 3.05 -0.25
CA SER A 27 -6.33 4.19 -0.45
C SER A 27 -7.13 4.58 0.80
N ASN A 28 -7.27 3.66 1.76
CA ASN A 28 -8.06 3.83 2.97
C ASN A 28 -7.58 2.84 4.06
N PRO A 29 -8.05 2.95 5.31
CA PRO A 29 -7.61 2.06 6.39
C PRO A 29 -7.91 0.57 6.18
N TYR A 30 -9.05 0.24 5.57
CA TYR A 30 -9.42 -1.14 5.28
C TYR A 30 -8.46 -1.78 4.28
N ASP A 31 -8.23 -1.11 3.15
CA ASP A 31 -7.25 -1.53 2.14
C ASP A 31 -5.83 -1.58 2.73
N ALA A 32 -5.48 -0.67 3.65
CA ALA A 32 -4.14 -0.60 4.24
C ALA A 32 -3.80 -1.87 5.01
N LYS A 33 -4.71 -2.38 5.87
CA LYS A 33 -4.48 -3.64 6.59
C LYS A 33 -4.46 -4.82 5.62
N GLY A 34 -5.49 -4.98 4.79
CA GLY A 34 -5.62 -6.17 3.96
C GLY A 34 -4.51 -6.32 2.93
N TRP A 35 -4.09 -5.21 2.30
CA TRP A 35 -2.99 -5.25 1.35
C TRP A 35 -1.61 -5.36 1.98
N LEU A 36 -1.42 -4.84 3.20
CA LEU A 36 -0.16 -5.03 3.91
C LEU A 36 0.03 -6.51 4.29
N LEU A 37 -1.05 -7.17 4.74
CA LEU A 37 -1.05 -8.61 5.00
C LEU A 37 -0.77 -9.40 3.71
N ALA A 38 -1.48 -9.10 2.62
CA ALA A 38 -1.22 -9.70 1.32
C ALA A 38 0.25 -9.53 0.86
N ALA A 39 0.82 -8.33 1.09
CA ALA A 39 2.20 -8.04 0.73
C ALA A 39 3.23 -8.81 1.56
N ILE A 40 2.92 -9.09 2.83
CA ILE A 40 3.77 -9.89 3.73
C ILE A 40 3.72 -11.38 3.34
N GLU A 41 2.56 -11.86 2.91
CA GLU A 41 2.33 -13.26 2.52
C GLU A 41 2.83 -13.60 1.11
N ASP A 42 3.05 -12.60 0.25
CA ASP A 42 3.47 -12.81 -1.14
C ASP A 42 4.94 -13.24 -1.23
N ASP A 43 5.20 -14.31 -2.00
CA ASP A 43 6.57 -14.81 -2.25
C ASP A 43 7.43 -13.86 -3.12
N ASN A 44 6.83 -12.83 -3.72
CA ASN A 44 7.53 -11.87 -4.58
C ASN A 44 7.92 -10.58 -3.84
N LEU A 45 8.84 -9.79 -4.40
CA LEU A 45 9.12 -8.47 -3.87
C LEU A 45 7.92 -7.54 -4.04
N VAL A 46 7.31 -7.14 -2.92
CA VAL A 46 6.23 -6.16 -2.88
C VAL A 46 6.73 -4.82 -2.32
N VAL A 47 6.58 -3.75 -3.10
CA VAL A 47 6.77 -2.37 -2.63
C VAL A 47 5.42 -1.84 -2.16
N PHE A 48 5.27 -1.70 -0.85
CA PHE A 48 4.08 -1.12 -0.23
C PHE A 48 4.26 0.39 -0.01
N SER A 49 3.51 1.20 -0.75
CA SER A 49 3.60 2.66 -0.72
C SER A 49 2.47 3.27 0.10
N GLU A 50 2.83 3.85 1.23
CA GLU A 50 1.94 4.63 2.08
C GLU A 50 2.09 6.11 1.78
N ASP A 51 1.05 6.73 1.22
CA ASP A 51 1.03 8.18 1.15
C ASP A 51 0.82 8.80 2.56
N LYS A 52 1.56 9.84 2.87
CA LYS A 52 1.56 10.40 4.23
C LYS A 52 0.24 11.11 4.58
N THR A 53 -0.49 11.56 3.57
CA THR A 53 -1.69 12.40 3.75
C THR A 53 -2.87 11.60 4.29
N LEU A 54 -2.94 10.30 4.03
CA LEU A 54 -4.04 9.45 4.52
C LEU A 54 -3.72 8.73 5.85
N LEU A 55 -2.53 8.88 6.43
CA LEU A 55 -2.16 8.22 7.69
C LEU A 55 -3.08 8.55 8.87
N ARG A 56 -3.77 9.70 8.82
CA ARG A 56 -4.73 10.12 9.85
C ARG A 56 -6.18 9.81 9.50
N MET A 57 -6.44 9.19 8.35
CA MET A 57 -7.77 8.75 7.96
C MET A 57 -8.22 7.65 8.93
N LYS A 58 -9.46 7.76 9.40
CA LYS A 58 -10.12 6.72 10.19
C LYS A 58 -11.21 6.07 9.37
N GLY A 59 -11.41 4.78 9.57
CA GLY A 59 -12.41 3.96 8.89
C GLY A 59 -12.57 2.65 9.65
N GLU A 60 -13.62 1.91 9.30
CA GLU A 60 -13.84 0.57 9.85
C GLU A 60 -12.76 -0.39 9.33
N VAL A 61 -12.16 -1.14 10.26
CA VAL A 61 -11.13 -2.15 9.97
C VAL A 61 -11.47 -3.37 10.84
N PRO A 62 -11.78 -4.54 10.26
CA PRO A 62 -11.98 -5.77 11.01
C PRO A 62 -10.78 -6.12 11.89
N GLU A 63 -11.03 -6.69 13.08
CA GLU A 63 -9.97 -7.17 13.96
C GLU A 63 -9.32 -8.44 13.41
N GLU A 64 -10.14 -9.35 12.86
CA GLU A 64 -9.70 -10.57 12.16
C GLU A 64 -8.77 -10.25 10.98
N ASP A 65 -7.83 -11.13 10.67
CA ASP A 65 -7.01 -10.99 9.47
C ASP A 65 -7.83 -11.24 8.20
N TYR A 66 -7.57 -10.43 7.18
CA TYR A 66 -8.15 -10.55 5.84
C TYR A 66 -7.13 -10.10 4.82
N THR A 67 -7.19 -10.70 3.63
CA THR A 67 -6.23 -10.51 2.55
C THR A 67 -6.91 -10.78 1.21
N GLY A 68 -6.23 -10.49 0.11
CA GLY A 68 -6.71 -10.79 -1.24
C GLY A 68 -5.57 -10.87 -2.24
N GLU A 69 -5.91 -11.16 -3.50
CA GLU A 69 -4.90 -11.33 -4.55
C GLU A 69 -4.40 -9.96 -5.06
N ILE A 70 -3.10 -9.68 -4.85
CA ILE A 70 -2.48 -8.44 -5.33
C ILE A 70 -2.62 -8.33 -6.86
N GLY A 71 -3.17 -7.21 -7.33
CA GLY A 71 -3.44 -6.95 -8.75
C GLY A 71 -4.90 -7.14 -9.16
N LYS A 72 -5.77 -7.55 -8.23
CA LYS A 72 -7.24 -7.50 -8.39
C LYS A 72 -7.80 -6.17 -7.92
N GLU A 73 -9.12 -6.01 -8.03
CA GLU A 73 -9.85 -4.89 -7.45
C GLU A 73 -9.73 -4.85 -5.91
N ARG A 74 -10.61 -4.10 -5.25
CA ARG A 74 -10.57 -3.90 -3.80
C ARG A 74 -10.55 -5.23 -3.05
N VAL A 75 -9.76 -5.26 -1.98
CA VAL A 75 -9.79 -6.32 -0.97
C VAL A 75 -11.11 -6.26 -0.21
#